data_AF-A0A0R2DY87-F1
#
_entry.id   AF-A0A0R2DY87-F1
#
_cell.length_a   1.000
_cell.length_b   1.000
_cell.length_c   1.000
_cell.angle_alpha   90.00
_cell.angle_beta   90.00
_cell.angle_gamma   90.00
#
_symmetry.space_group_name_H-M   'P 1'
#
loop_
_entity.id
_entity.type
_entity.pdbx_description
1 polymer ?
#
loop_
_entity_poly.entity_id
_entity_poly.type
_entity_poly.pdbx_seq_one_letter_code
_entity_poly.pdbx_strand_id
1 'polypeptide(L)'
;MVFHLKTDDFVLKSSVFYCYYGTNTIFEEKKSMADYLIKALAFNGQLRIYAVNSTETVREAQKIHDSWSAATAAFGRAITATSLLSQSLLKGDNKMTVKIMGNGPTGTIVIDGTATGNLKGYLQNPHVNLPLNDKQKIDVKGAVGSSGLLQITKDLGLKTPFTGQVPLVSGELGEDFTYYMAKSEQIPSSIGVSVFVNKDNSVRTAGGFMVQVMPGASEEVLTKIELQIANLPAISVMMANKITPEEMIYRICGREHTQILDKVEIGYRCDCSKERFAKALASISSVDLKLMIEEDHGAEAVCHFCKKRYTFTEIELRKLLNDIQK
;
A
#
# COMPACT_ATOMS: atom_id res chain seq x y z
N MET A 1 -24.24 -19.04 59.49
CA MET A 1 -23.86 -19.79 60.71
C MET A 1 -23.18 -21.08 60.21
N VAL A 2 -21.87 -21.07 59.92
CA VAL A 2 -20.71 -21.28 60.82
C VAL A 2 -20.37 -22.79 60.85
N PHE A 3 -19.18 -23.34 60.53
CA PHE A 3 -17.74 -22.98 60.64
C PHE A 3 -16.91 -23.70 59.52
N HIS A 4 -15.91 -23.08 58.84
CA HIS A 4 -14.42 -23.11 59.07
C HIS A 4 -13.75 -24.50 58.98
N LEU A 5 -12.56 -24.78 58.43
CA LEU A 5 -11.39 -24.06 57.83
C LEU A 5 -10.37 -25.13 57.32
N LYS A 6 -9.62 -24.84 56.22
CA LYS A 6 -8.21 -25.24 55.88
C LYS A 6 -7.83 -26.75 55.83
N THR A 7 -6.83 -27.27 55.08
CA THR A 7 -5.58 -26.75 54.48
C THR A 7 -5.09 -27.75 53.41
N ASP A 8 -4.19 -27.27 52.55
CA ASP A 8 -3.44 -27.98 51.50
C ASP A 8 -2.58 -29.16 51.99
N ASP A 9 -2.40 -30.15 51.10
CA ASP A 9 -1.11 -30.78 50.73
C ASP A 9 -1.35 -32.13 50.02
N PHE A 10 -0.99 -32.23 48.75
CA PHE A 10 -0.84 -33.52 48.07
C PHE A 10 0.42 -33.51 47.20
N VAL A 11 1.48 -34.12 47.73
CA VAL A 11 2.61 -34.63 46.96
C VAL A 11 2.39 -36.13 46.81
N LEU A 12 2.20 -36.61 45.58
CA LEU A 12 2.35 -38.02 45.27
C LEU A 12 3.16 -38.21 43.99
N LYS A 13 4.29 -38.91 44.18
CA LYS A 13 5.06 -39.58 43.14
C LYS A 13 4.22 -40.69 42.51
N SER A 14 4.22 -40.74 41.18
CA SER A 14 4.07 -42.00 40.45
C SER A 14 4.72 -41.89 39.08
N SER A 15 5.84 -42.59 38.94
CA SER A 15 6.42 -43.07 37.69
C SER A 15 5.38 -43.77 36.82
N VAL A 16 5.38 -43.53 35.51
CA VAL A 16 5.04 -44.49 34.43
C VAL A 16 5.10 -43.81 33.05
N PHE A 17 5.94 -44.38 32.17
CA PHE A 17 5.89 -44.40 30.71
C PHE A 17 6.18 -43.12 29.90
N TYR A 18 7.40 -43.09 29.35
CA TYR A 18 7.71 -42.39 28.12
C TYR A 18 6.89 -42.99 26.97
N CYS A 19 5.93 -42.23 26.46
CA CYS A 19 5.36 -42.47 25.15
C CYS A 19 5.66 -41.24 24.29
N TYR A 20 6.70 -41.36 23.46
CA TYR A 20 7.01 -40.41 22.40
C TYR A 20 5.88 -40.46 21.37
N TYR A 21 4.90 -39.56 21.49
CA TYR A 21 4.07 -39.16 20.38
C TYR A 21 4.48 -37.76 19.95
N GLY A 22 5.36 -37.72 18.95
CA GLY A 22 5.64 -36.51 18.19
C GLY A 22 4.37 -36.08 17.46
N THR A 23 3.57 -35.23 18.11
CA THR A 23 2.59 -34.44 17.39
C THR A 23 3.35 -33.29 16.74
N ASN A 24 3.77 -33.53 15.49
CA ASN A 24 4.01 -32.44 14.54
C ASN A 24 2.69 -31.69 14.40
N THR A 25 2.46 -30.72 15.28
CA THR A 25 1.49 -29.66 15.05
C THR A 25 2.07 -28.83 13.93
N ILE A 26 1.82 -29.27 12.70
CA ILE A 26 1.99 -28.46 11.51
C ILE A 26 1.09 -27.25 11.75
N PHE A 27 1.69 -26.12 12.10
CA PHE A 27 1.05 -24.83 11.98
C PHE A 27 0.69 -24.70 10.50
N GLU A 28 -0.54 -25.04 10.15
CA GLU A 28 -1.15 -24.60 8.91
C GLU A 28 -1.09 -23.07 8.93
N GLU A 29 -0.08 -22.51 8.26
CA GLU A 29 -0.09 -21.12 7.85
C GLU A 29 -1.39 -20.91 7.08
N LYS A 30 -2.36 -20.31 7.75
CA LYS A 30 -3.64 -19.92 7.20
C LYS A 30 -3.34 -19.02 6.01
N LYS A 31 -3.36 -19.58 4.80
CA LYS A 31 -3.10 -18.88 3.53
C LYS A 31 -3.93 -17.60 3.54
N SER A 32 -3.29 -16.46 3.73
CA SER A 32 -3.99 -15.17 3.77
C SER A 32 -4.69 -15.02 2.43
N MET A 33 -5.99 -14.75 2.45
CA MET A 33 -6.71 -14.46 1.22
C MET A 33 -6.00 -13.32 0.50
N ALA A 34 -5.79 -13.46 -0.80
CA ALA A 34 -5.19 -12.41 -1.60
C ALA A 34 -6.02 -11.12 -1.46
N ASP A 35 -5.33 -10.00 -1.30
CA ASP A 35 -5.94 -8.68 -1.33
C ASP A 35 -6.57 -8.44 -2.70
N TYR A 36 -7.69 -7.72 -2.71
CA TYR A 36 -8.39 -7.45 -3.95
C TYR A 36 -9.17 -6.15 -3.90
N LEU A 37 -9.42 -5.64 -5.10
CA LEU A 37 -10.23 -4.48 -5.39
C LEU A 37 -11.48 -4.89 -6.17
N ILE A 38 -12.61 -4.26 -5.88
CA ILE A 38 -13.86 -4.41 -6.60
C ILE A 38 -14.15 -3.13 -7.38
N LYS A 39 -14.55 -3.30 -8.64
CA LYS A 39 -15.06 -2.23 -9.50
C LYS A 39 -16.56 -2.37 -9.64
N ALA A 40 -17.29 -1.28 -9.48
CA ALA A 40 -18.74 -1.27 -9.62
C ALA A 40 -19.23 0.01 -10.31
N LEU A 41 -20.41 -0.08 -10.90
CA LEU A 41 -21.24 1.06 -11.24
C LEU A 41 -22.39 1.14 -10.25
N ALA A 42 -22.85 2.35 -9.96
CA ALA A 42 -24.08 2.55 -9.21
C ALA A 42 -25.01 3.57 -9.88
N PHE A 43 -26.29 3.50 -9.50
CA PHE A 43 -27.34 4.40 -9.98
C PHE A 43 -27.40 4.46 -11.51
N ASN A 44 -27.52 3.29 -12.14
CA ASN A 44 -27.56 3.14 -13.61
C ASN A 44 -26.36 3.79 -14.33
N GLY A 45 -25.17 3.71 -13.73
CA GLY A 45 -23.93 4.21 -14.35
C GLY A 45 -23.64 5.69 -14.09
N GLN A 46 -24.45 6.37 -13.28
CA GLN A 46 -24.16 7.75 -12.85
C GLN A 46 -22.94 7.83 -11.93
N LEU A 47 -22.62 6.75 -11.24
CA LEU A 47 -21.44 6.66 -10.38
C LEU A 47 -20.61 5.45 -10.73
N ARG A 48 -19.31 5.61 -10.52
CA ARG A 48 -18.33 4.54 -10.60
C ARG A 48 -17.62 4.44 -9.27
N ILE A 49 -17.66 3.25 -8.66
CA ILE A 49 -17.13 3.02 -7.33
C ILE A 49 -16.08 1.92 -7.36
N TYR A 50 -15.04 2.14 -6.58
CA TYR A 50 -13.99 1.19 -6.29
C TYR A 50 -13.91 0.99 -4.78
N ALA A 51 -13.72 -0.24 -4.33
CA ALA A 51 -13.39 -0.53 -2.94
C ALA A 51 -12.28 -1.57 -2.89
N VAL A 52 -11.39 -1.47 -1.90
CA VAL A 52 -10.18 -2.29 -1.82
C VAL A 52 -9.90 -2.73 -0.39
N ASN A 53 -9.52 -4.00 -0.26
CA ASN A 53 -8.76 -4.48 0.89
C ASN A 53 -7.31 -4.62 0.45
N SER A 54 -6.42 -3.87 1.10
CA SER A 54 -4.98 -3.78 0.80
C SER A 54 -4.13 -4.18 2.02
N THR A 55 -4.73 -4.95 2.95
CA THR A 55 -4.11 -5.30 4.24
C THR A 55 -2.81 -6.07 4.07
N GLU A 56 -2.80 -7.14 3.29
CA GLU A 56 -1.59 -7.95 3.06
C GLU A 56 -0.54 -7.19 2.25
N THR A 57 -0.97 -6.44 1.25
CA THR A 57 -0.13 -5.60 0.38
C THR A 57 0.64 -4.56 1.22
N VAL A 58 -0.07 -3.86 2.10
CA VAL A 58 0.55 -2.87 2.99
C VAL A 58 1.39 -3.54 4.06
N ARG A 59 1.00 -4.72 4.55
CA ARG A 59 1.81 -5.49 5.50
C ARG A 59 3.12 -5.97 4.90
N GLU A 60 3.10 -6.45 3.66
CA GLU A 60 4.30 -6.84 2.92
C GLU A 60 5.22 -5.64 2.72
N ALA A 61 4.65 -4.50 2.30
CA ALA A 61 5.39 -3.25 2.17
C ALA A 61 6.03 -2.80 3.51
N GLN A 62 5.29 -2.88 4.61
CA GLN A 62 5.79 -2.55 5.95
C GLN A 62 6.97 -3.44 6.35
N LYS A 63 6.87 -4.75 6.11
CA LYS A 63 7.95 -5.71 6.40
C LYS A 63 9.19 -5.46 5.56
N ILE A 64 9.03 -5.22 4.26
CA ILE A 64 10.14 -4.96 3.34
C ILE A 64 10.93 -3.71 3.77
N HIS A 65 10.22 -2.66 4.18
CA HIS A 65 10.82 -1.37 4.51
C HIS A 65 11.13 -1.18 6.00
N ASP A 66 10.73 -2.13 6.85
CA ASP A 66 10.83 -2.04 8.31
C ASP A 66 10.27 -0.70 8.83
N SER A 67 9.10 -0.30 8.33
CA SER A 67 8.56 1.02 8.66
C SER A 67 7.87 1.05 10.02
N TRP A 68 8.03 2.17 10.74
CA TRP A 68 7.39 2.43 12.03
C TRP A 68 5.96 2.96 11.85
N SER A 69 5.21 3.10 12.93
CA SER A 69 3.76 3.34 12.93
C SER A 69 3.29 4.49 12.02
N ALA A 70 3.89 5.68 12.14
CA ALA A 70 3.47 6.88 11.40
C ALA A 70 3.86 6.78 9.92
N ALA A 71 5.09 6.32 9.66
CA ALA A 71 5.58 6.00 8.32
C ALA A 71 4.71 4.95 7.61
N THR A 72 4.35 3.86 8.31
CA THR A 72 3.51 2.78 7.79
C THR A 72 2.10 3.27 7.47
N ALA A 73 1.51 4.10 8.33
CA ALA A 73 0.19 4.66 8.08
C ALA A 73 0.20 5.57 6.83
N ALA A 74 1.19 6.44 6.69
CA ALA A 74 1.35 7.28 5.50
C ALA A 74 1.57 6.45 4.23
N PHE A 75 2.53 5.52 4.27
CA PHE A 75 2.88 4.66 3.14
C PHE A 75 1.72 3.77 2.72
N GLY A 76 1.02 3.15 3.68
CA GLY A 76 -0.12 2.29 3.41
C GLY A 76 -1.32 3.04 2.82
N ARG A 77 -1.57 4.28 3.26
CA ARG A 77 -2.61 5.14 2.64
C ARG A 77 -2.22 5.50 1.21
N ALA A 78 -0.95 5.81 0.95
CA ALA A 78 -0.46 6.08 -0.41
C ALA A 78 -0.60 4.84 -1.32
N ILE A 79 -0.24 3.65 -0.84
CA ILE A 79 -0.41 2.38 -1.58
C ILE A 79 -1.89 2.14 -1.91
N THR A 80 -2.77 2.30 -0.91
CA THR A 80 -4.21 2.06 -1.05
C THR A 80 -4.85 3.05 -2.01
N ALA A 81 -4.49 4.34 -1.94
CA ALA A 81 -4.98 5.32 -2.90
C ALA A 81 -4.45 5.03 -4.32
N THR A 82 -3.17 4.68 -4.45
CA THR A 82 -2.58 4.33 -5.75
C THR A 82 -3.23 3.08 -6.36
N SER A 83 -3.63 2.10 -5.54
CA SER A 83 -4.38 0.93 -6.04
C SER A 83 -5.75 1.33 -6.59
N LEU A 84 -6.46 2.26 -5.93
CA LEU A 84 -7.74 2.77 -6.42
C LEU A 84 -7.57 3.55 -7.73
N LEU A 85 -6.61 4.47 -7.79
CA LEU A 85 -6.36 5.31 -8.97
C LEU A 85 -5.87 4.49 -10.17
N SER A 86 -4.92 3.58 -9.97
CA SER A 86 -4.41 2.71 -11.04
C SER A 86 -5.51 1.91 -11.71
N GLN A 87 -6.43 1.36 -10.91
CA GLN A 87 -7.58 0.60 -11.42
C GLN A 87 -8.63 1.46 -12.12
N SER A 88 -8.64 2.77 -11.86
CA SER A 88 -9.56 3.68 -12.53
C SER A 88 -9.02 4.34 -13.77
N LEU A 89 -7.71 4.65 -13.81
CA LEU A 89 -7.12 5.51 -14.84
C LEU A 89 -6.31 4.71 -15.88
N LEU A 90 -5.89 3.49 -15.55
CA LEU A 90 -5.02 2.68 -16.40
C LEU A 90 -5.78 1.54 -17.08
N LYS A 91 -5.22 1.05 -18.19
CA LYS A 91 -5.71 -0.09 -18.97
C LYS A 91 -4.50 -0.90 -19.47
N GLY A 92 -4.67 -2.20 -19.70
CA GLY A 92 -3.63 -3.06 -20.28
C GLY A 92 -2.33 -3.04 -19.47
N ASP A 93 -1.22 -2.76 -20.14
CA ASP A 93 0.12 -2.75 -19.52
C ASP A 93 0.54 -1.36 -19.00
N ASN A 94 -0.38 -0.40 -18.96
CA ASN A 94 -0.09 0.95 -18.47
C ASN A 94 0.25 0.93 -16.98
N LYS A 95 1.09 1.89 -16.59
CA LYS A 95 1.56 2.07 -15.21
C LYS A 95 1.51 3.54 -14.81
N MET A 96 1.46 3.79 -13.52
CA MET A 96 1.60 5.12 -12.94
C MET A 96 2.63 5.12 -11.82
N THR A 97 3.22 6.28 -11.60
CA THR A 97 4.10 6.59 -10.47
C THR A 97 3.49 7.76 -9.73
N VAL A 98 3.16 7.54 -8.46
CA VAL A 98 2.73 8.57 -7.52
C VAL A 98 3.92 8.99 -6.68
N LYS A 99 4.17 10.30 -6.60
CA LYS A 99 5.21 10.90 -5.78
C LYS A 99 4.59 11.94 -4.84
N ILE A 100 4.73 11.71 -3.54
CA ILE A 100 4.25 12.61 -2.48
C ILE A 100 5.47 13.27 -1.84
N MET A 101 5.52 14.59 -1.87
CA MET A 101 6.58 15.41 -1.31
C MET A 101 5.94 16.42 -0.36
N GLY A 102 5.68 16.03 0.89
CA GLY A 102 4.95 16.89 1.84
C GLY A 102 5.82 17.70 2.81
N ASN A 103 7.14 17.55 2.73
CA ASN A 103 8.13 18.16 3.63
C ASN A 103 7.99 17.74 5.11
N GLY A 104 7.41 16.57 5.37
CA GLY A 104 7.42 15.91 6.68
C GLY A 104 8.59 14.94 6.88
N PRO A 105 8.73 14.39 8.11
CA PRO A 105 9.82 13.51 8.49
C PRO A 105 9.89 12.20 7.70
N THR A 106 8.81 11.71 7.07
CA THR A 106 8.88 10.52 6.20
C THR A 106 9.68 10.75 4.91
N GLY A 107 9.97 12.02 4.60
CA GLY A 107 10.55 12.43 3.33
C GLY A 107 9.62 12.12 2.16
N THR A 108 10.21 11.87 1.00
CA THR A 108 9.44 11.55 -0.22
C THR A 108 8.86 10.14 -0.14
N ILE A 109 7.59 9.99 -0.50
CA ILE A 109 6.93 8.69 -0.70
C ILE A 109 6.71 8.48 -2.20
N VAL A 110 7.13 7.33 -2.73
CA VAL A 110 7.00 6.98 -4.15
C VAL A 110 6.32 5.62 -4.29
N ILE A 111 5.19 5.57 -5.02
CA ILE A 111 4.45 4.35 -5.30
C ILE A 111 4.26 4.18 -6.80
N ASP A 112 4.62 3.01 -7.34
CA ASP A 112 4.20 2.59 -8.67
C ASP A 112 2.97 1.68 -8.57
N GLY A 113 2.02 1.86 -9.49
CA GLY A 113 0.87 0.99 -9.66
C GLY A 113 0.60 0.66 -11.12
N THR A 114 0.23 -0.58 -11.42
CA THR A 114 -0.12 -1.04 -12.76
C THR A 114 -1.63 -1.28 -12.91
N ALA A 115 -2.13 -1.28 -14.15
CA ALA A 115 -3.54 -1.64 -14.41
C ALA A 115 -3.85 -3.11 -14.01
N THR A 116 -2.83 -3.96 -13.88
CA THR A 116 -2.95 -5.37 -13.46
C THR A 116 -2.94 -5.60 -11.95
N GLY A 117 -2.94 -4.53 -11.14
CA GLY A 117 -3.02 -4.62 -9.67
C GLY A 117 -1.67 -4.82 -8.98
N ASN A 118 -0.56 -4.73 -9.70
CA ASN A 118 0.77 -4.80 -9.11
C ASN A 118 1.17 -3.44 -8.53
N LEU A 119 1.58 -3.43 -7.27
CA LEU A 119 2.00 -2.24 -6.55
C LEU A 119 3.44 -2.42 -6.07
N LYS A 120 4.21 -1.34 -6.05
CA LYS A 120 5.50 -1.30 -5.35
C LYS A 120 5.76 0.13 -4.92
N GLY A 121 6.52 0.34 -3.87
CA GLY A 121 6.84 1.69 -3.43
C GLY A 121 7.95 1.73 -2.43
N TYR A 122 8.42 2.93 -2.11
CA TYR A 122 9.30 3.15 -0.98
C TYR A 122 9.00 4.52 -0.36
N LEU A 123 9.49 4.70 0.86
CA LEU A 123 9.57 6.00 1.51
C LEU A 123 11.02 6.27 1.90
N GLN A 124 11.39 7.55 1.92
CA GLN A 124 12.76 7.96 2.19
C GLN A 124 13.19 7.60 3.62
N ASN A 125 12.33 7.87 4.60
CA ASN A 125 12.62 7.63 6.02
C ASN A 125 11.57 6.67 6.61
N PRO A 126 11.84 5.35 6.68
CA PRO A 126 10.88 4.35 7.18
C PRO A 126 10.70 4.38 8.70
N HIS A 127 11.70 4.83 9.44
CA HIS A 127 11.72 4.80 10.91
C HIS A 127 11.17 6.09 11.51
N VAL A 128 9.92 6.42 11.16
CA VAL A 128 9.20 7.59 11.69
C VAL A 128 8.07 7.14 12.60
N ASN A 129 8.16 7.55 13.87
CA ASN A 129 7.12 7.43 14.87
C ASN A 129 6.84 8.83 15.44
N LEU A 130 5.56 9.16 15.60
CA LEU A 130 5.12 10.45 16.12
C LEU A 130 4.15 10.22 17.29
N PRO A 131 4.04 11.18 18.22
CA PRO A 131 2.93 11.19 19.16
C PRO A 131 1.58 11.10 18.44
N LEU A 132 0.57 10.56 19.14
CA LEU A 132 -0.79 10.59 18.61
C LEU A 132 -1.26 12.04 18.48
N ASN A 133 -2.07 12.30 17.46
CA ASN A 133 -2.69 13.61 17.28
C ASN A 133 -3.78 13.89 18.33
N ASP A 134 -4.37 15.08 18.29
CA ASP A 134 -5.43 15.52 19.20
C ASP A 134 -6.65 14.59 19.27
N LYS A 135 -6.86 13.78 18.22
CA LYS A 135 -7.93 12.77 18.13
C LYS A 135 -7.51 11.39 18.63
N GLN A 136 -6.35 11.28 19.27
CA GLN A 136 -5.74 10.02 19.74
C GLN A 136 -5.54 9.00 18.60
N LYS A 137 -5.20 9.50 17.40
CA LYS A 137 -4.90 8.69 16.20
C LYS A 137 -3.46 8.91 15.74
N ILE A 138 -2.95 8.00 14.91
CA ILE A 138 -1.63 8.15 14.27
C ILE A 138 -1.63 9.46 13.46
N ASP A 139 -0.62 10.29 13.69
CA ASP A 139 -0.46 11.58 13.03
C ASP A 139 0.15 11.42 11.62
N VAL A 140 -0.71 11.11 10.65
CA VAL A 140 -0.29 10.94 9.25
C VAL A 140 0.08 12.28 8.64
N LYS A 141 -0.71 13.34 8.88
CA LYS A 141 -0.38 14.70 8.48
C LYS A 141 1.00 15.13 8.99
N GLY A 142 1.30 14.91 10.26
CA GLY A 142 2.62 15.21 10.83
C GLY A 142 3.75 14.41 10.19
N ALA A 143 3.49 13.17 9.79
CA ALA A 143 4.47 12.30 9.14
C ALA A 143 4.79 12.72 7.70
N VAL A 144 3.75 12.98 6.90
CA VAL A 144 3.87 13.37 5.48
C VAL A 144 4.27 14.84 5.33
N GLY A 145 3.75 15.69 6.20
CA GLY A 145 3.72 17.14 6.06
C GLY A 145 2.61 17.62 5.10
N SER A 146 2.29 18.91 5.15
CA SER A 146 1.21 19.51 4.35
C SER A 146 1.69 20.59 3.38
N SER A 147 2.97 20.94 3.41
CA SER A 147 3.51 22.08 2.65
C SER A 147 4.32 21.60 1.46
N GLY A 148 3.67 20.94 0.50
CA GLY A 148 4.35 20.40 -0.67
C GLY A 148 3.40 19.89 -1.75
N LEU A 149 3.80 18.88 -2.51
CA LEU A 149 3.13 18.47 -3.75
C LEU A 149 2.78 16.97 -3.78
N LEU A 150 1.64 16.66 -4.40
CA LEU A 150 1.29 15.34 -4.92
C LEU A 150 1.45 15.36 -6.44
N GLN A 151 2.33 14.50 -6.96
CA GLN A 151 2.57 14.34 -8.39
C GLN A 151 2.19 12.92 -8.82
N ILE A 152 1.49 12.78 -9.94
CA ILE A 152 1.16 11.49 -10.55
C ILE A 152 1.60 11.51 -12.01
N THR A 153 2.49 10.58 -12.35
CA THR A 153 3.00 10.38 -13.70
C THR A 153 2.40 9.09 -14.25
N LYS A 154 1.73 9.15 -15.40
CA LYS A 154 1.10 8.02 -16.10
C LYS A 154 1.91 7.69 -17.36
N ASP A 155 2.41 6.47 -17.42
CA ASP A 155 3.01 5.90 -18.63
C ASP A 155 1.95 5.04 -19.34
N LEU A 156 1.45 5.57 -20.45
CA LEU A 156 0.35 5.02 -21.23
C LEU A 156 0.82 4.29 -22.49
N GLY A 157 2.10 3.93 -22.58
CA GLY A 157 2.70 3.36 -23.80
C GLY A 157 2.88 4.38 -24.94
N LEU A 158 2.81 5.67 -24.61
CA LEU A 158 3.05 6.78 -25.53
C LEU A 158 4.54 7.16 -25.52
N LYS A 159 4.96 8.03 -26.46
CA LYS A 159 6.36 8.49 -26.53
C LYS A 159 6.83 9.21 -25.26
N THR A 160 5.93 9.91 -24.58
CA THR A 160 6.22 10.64 -23.34
C THR A 160 5.14 10.36 -22.29
N PRO A 161 5.54 10.20 -21.01
CA PRO A 161 4.58 10.02 -19.94
C PRO A 161 3.83 11.33 -19.65
N PHE A 162 2.58 11.23 -19.21
CA PHE A 162 1.79 12.38 -18.78
C PHE A 162 1.97 12.60 -17.28
N THR A 163 2.26 13.82 -16.85
CA THR A 163 2.43 14.15 -15.42
C THR A 163 1.47 15.24 -15.00
N GLY A 164 0.64 14.95 -13.99
CA GLY A 164 -0.16 15.92 -13.27
C GLY A 164 0.43 16.18 -11.88
N GLN A 165 0.27 17.39 -11.36
CA GLN A 165 0.69 17.74 -10.00
C GLN A 165 -0.26 18.74 -9.36
N VAL A 166 -0.46 18.60 -8.04
CA VAL A 166 -1.26 19.51 -7.23
C VAL A 166 -0.56 19.76 -5.89
N PRO A 167 -0.79 20.92 -5.23
CA PRO A 167 -0.39 21.08 -3.85
C PRO A 167 -1.11 20.08 -2.94
N LEU A 168 -0.45 19.66 -1.87
CA LEU A 168 -1.11 18.99 -0.76
C LEU A 168 -2.07 19.97 -0.09
N VAL A 169 -3.27 19.51 0.20
CA VAL A 169 -4.33 20.28 0.85
C VAL A 169 -4.51 19.89 2.33
N SER A 170 -4.10 18.67 2.69
CA SER A 170 -4.24 18.16 4.05
C SER A 170 -2.97 17.52 4.60
N GLY A 171 -2.32 16.62 3.85
CA GLY A 171 -1.29 15.69 4.34
C GLY A 171 -1.83 14.36 4.87
N GLU A 172 -3.16 14.18 4.98
CA GLU A 172 -3.81 12.92 5.37
C GLU A 172 -3.98 11.94 4.18
N LEU A 173 -3.57 12.37 2.98
CA LEU A 173 -3.55 11.66 1.71
C LEU A 173 -4.93 11.42 1.08
N GLY A 174 -5.96 10.99 1.83
CA GLY A 174 -7.30 10.77 1.25
C GLY A 174 -7.87 12.02 0.56
N GLU A 175 -7.81 13.16 1.25
CA GLU A 175 -8.23 14.46 0.71
C GLU A 175 -7.29 14.96 -0.41
N ASP A 176 -5.99 14.67 -0.31
CA ASP A 176 -5.00 15.08 -1.30
C ASP A 176 -5.21 14.36 -2.65
N PHE A 177 -5.48 13.05 -2.62
CA PHE A 177 -5.85 12.29 -3.80
C PHE A 177 -7.23 12.70 -4.34
N THR A 178 -8.18 13.01 -3.46
CA THR A 178 -9.50 13.54 -3.85
C THR A 178 -9.33 14.86 -4.62
N TYR A 179 -8.50 15.76 -4.12
CA TYR A 179 -8.19 17.03 -4.75
C TYR A 179 -7.47 16.84 -6.10
N TYR A 180 -6.52 15.90 -6.19
CA TYR A 180 -5.86 15.55 -7.44
C TYR A 180 -6.87 15.09 -8.52
N MET A 181 -7.78 14.18 -8.17
CA MET A 181 -8.78 13.69 -9.11
C MET A 181 -9.68 14.82 -9.61
N ALA A 182 -10.11 15.71 -8.72
CA ALA A 182 -10.95 16.84 -9.08
C ALA A 182 -10.23 17.89 -9.94
N LYS A 183 -8.97 18.22 -9.63
CA LYS A 183 -8.23 19.31 -10.30
C LYS A 183 -7.43 18.88 -11.52
N SER A 184 -6.72 17.76 -11.43
CA SER A 184 -5.82 17.30 -12.50
C SER A 184 -6.54 16.38 -13.48
N GLU A 185 -7.41 15.48 -13.01
CA GLU A 185 -8.16 14.57 -13.88
C GLU A 185 -9.53 15.12 -14.27
N GLN A 186 -10.01 16.18 -13.60
CA GLN A 186 -11.34 16.77 -13.80
C GLN A 186 -12.48 15.77 -13.57
N ILE A 187 -12.29 14.85 -12.62
CA ILE A 187 -13.28 13.85 -12.21
C ILE A 187 -13.66 14.15 -10.76
N PRO A 188 -14.83 14.74 -10.50
CA PRO A 188 -15.34 14.90 -9.14
C PRO A 188 -15.36 13.53 -8.45
N SER A 189 -14.64 13.44 -7.34
CA SER A 189 -14.39 12.17 -6.66
C SER A 189 -14.46 12.34 -5.15
N SER A 190 -14.64 11.22 -4.44
CA SER A 190 -14.45 11.12 -2.99
C SER A 190 -13.62 9.88 -2.70
N ILE A 191 -12.47 10.06 -2.02
CA ILE A 191 -11.53 8.98 -1.72
C ILE A 191 -11.37 8.86 -0.21
N GLY A 192 -11.75 7.69 0.31
CA GLY A 192 -11.53 7.32 1.70
C GLY A 192 -10.47 6.23 1.78
N VAL A 193 -9.38 6.47 2.51
CA VAL A 193 -8.32 5.48 2.76
C VAL A 193 -8.01 5.38 4.25
N SER A 194 -7.73 4.17 4.72
CA SER A 194 -7.42 3.94 6.12
C SER A 194 -6.40 2.81 6.30
N VAL A 195 -5.52 3.01 7.27
CA VAL A 195 -4.53 2.03 7.72
C VAL A 195 -4.57 2.02 9.23
N PHE A 196 -4.70 0.82 9.80
CA PHE A 196 -4.56 0.58 11.22
C PHE A 196 -3.25 -0.16 11.47
N VAL A 197 -2.40 0.42 12.32
CA VAL A 197 -1.12 -0.15 12.73
C VAL A 197 -1.22 -0.53 14.21
N ASN A 198 -0.78 -1.74 14.54
CA ASN A 198 -0.69 -2.23 15.91
C ASN A 198 0.50 -1.58 16.64
N LYS A 199 0.56 -1.78 17.96
CA LYS A 199 1.66 -1.23 18.79
C LYS A 199 3.04 -1.82 18.44
N ASP A 200 3.08 -3.00 17.83
CA ASP A 200 4.30 -3.66 17.36
C ASP A 200 4.68 -3.26 15.92
N ASN A 201 4.12 -2.15 15.41
CA ASN A 201 4.24 -1.67 14.02
C ASN A 201 3.63 -2.58 12.95
N SER A 202 3.03 -3.72 13.31
CA SER A 202 2.39 -4.60 12.33
C SER A 202 1.09 -4.00 11.79
N VAL A 203 0.83 -4.19 10.50
CA VAL A 203 -0.39 -3.71 9.86
C VAL A 203 -1.55 -4.64 10.22
N ARG A 204 -2.57 -4.11 10.90
CA ARG A 204 -3.79 -4.87 11.24
C ARG A 204 -4.76 -4.90 10.07
N THR A 205 -5.05 -3.73 9.50
CA THR A 205 -5.99 -3.56 8.39
C THR A 205 -5.57 -2.38 7.52
N ALA A 206 -5.61 -2.53 6.20
CA ALA A 206 -5.51 -1.43 5.25
C ALA A 206 -6.53 -1.56 4.11
N GLY A 207 -7.07 -0.45 3.64
CA GLY A 207 -8.12 -0.46 2.62
C GLY A 207 -8.85 0.87 2.51
N GLY A 208 -9.82 0.92 1.59
CA GLY A 208 -10.50 2.16 1.26
C GLY A 208 -11.46 2.05 0.09
N PHE A 209 -12.00 3.18 -0.30
CA PHE A 209 -12.89 3.31 -1.44
C PHE A 209 -12.59 4.58 -2.25
N MET A 210 -13.06 4.59 -3.49
CA MET A 210 -13.11 5.77 -4.34
C MET A 210 -14.46 5.80 -5.06
N VAL A 211 -15.19 6.90 -4.93
CA VAL A 211 -16.41 7.19 -5.69
C VAL A 211 -16.08 8.25 -6.72
N GLN A 212 -16.52 8.06 -7.96
CA GLN A 212 -16.37 8.99 -9.06
C GLN A 212 -17.74 9.33 -9.64
N VAL A 213 -17.95 10.61 -9.88
CA VAL A 213 -19.15 11.12 -10.55
C VAL A 213 -18.98 11.00 -12.06
N MET A 214 -19.92 10.34 -12.72
CA MET A 214 -19.94 10.22 -14.18
C MET A 214 -20.75 11.38 -14.80
N PRO A 215 -20.49 11.75 -16.06
CA PRO A 215 -21.29 12.74 -16.76
C PRO A 215 -22.78 12.38 -16.75
N GLY A 216 -23.63 13.35 -16.42
CA GLY A 216 -25.08 13.15 -16.36
C GLY A 216 -25.60 12.60 -15.02
N ALA A 217 -24.77 12.54 -13.97
CA ALA A 217 -25.25 12.26 -12.61
C ALA A 217 -26.25 13.34 -12.15
N SER A 218 -27.37 12.93 -11.56
CA SER A 218 -28.38 13.85 -11.05
C SER A 218 -28.00 14.42 -9.68
N GLU A 219 -28.39 15.66 -9.41
CA GLU A 219 -28.19 16.31 -8.11
C GLU A 219 -28.77 15.50 -6.93
N GLU A 220 -29.88 14.78 -7.16
CA GLU A 220 -30.47 13.88 -6.18
C GLU A 220 -29.52 12.73 -5.80
N VAL A 221 -28.89 12.10 -6.78
CA VAL A 221 -27.92 11.01 -6.56
C VAL A 221 -26.67 11.55 -5.85
N LEU A 222 -26.19 12.73 -6.26
CA LEU A 222 -25.03 13.38 -5.63
C LEU A 222 -25.31 13.68 -4.16
N THR A 223 -26.41 14.37 -3.86
CA THR A 223 -26.81 14.71 -2.49
C THR A 223 -26.99 13.45 -1.64
N LYS A 224 -27.63 12.41 -2.18
CA LYS A 224 -27.81 11.12 -1.49
C LYS A 224 -26.46 10.51 -1.12
N ILE A 225 -25.51 10.48 -2.04
CA ILE A 225 -24.19 9.86 -1.80
C ILE A 225 -23.31 10.68 -0.87
N GLU A 226 -23.33 12.00 -0.96
CA GLU A 226 -22.62 12.87 -0.02
C GLU A 226 -23.08 12.62 1.42
N LEU A 227 -24.40 12.55 1.63
CA LEU A 227 -24.97 12.21 2.94
C LEU A 227 -24.60 10.81 3.39
N GLN A 228 -24.61 9.81 2.50
CA GLN A 228 -24.19 8.46 2.86
C GLN A 228 -22.72 8.41 3.27
N ILE A 229 -21.83 9.02 2.48
CA ILE A 229 -20.39 9.05 2.76
C ILE A 229 -20.11 9.77 4.09
N ALA A 230 -20.78 10.89 4.36
CA ALA A 230 -20.63 11.64 5.61
C ALA A 230 -21.06 10.83 6.85
N ASN A 231 -22.02 9.92 6.71
CA ASN A 231 -22.55 9.09 7.79
C ASN A 231 -21.92 7.69 7.86
N LEU A 232 -20.97 7.35 6.99
CA LEU A 232 -20.28 6.06 7.03
C LEU A 232 -19.48 5.92 8.34
N PRO A 233 -19.51 4.73 8.96
CA PRO A 233 -18.52 4.40 9.98
C PRO A 233 -17.11 4.57 9.41
N ALA A 234 -16.16 4.95 10.27
CA ALA A 234 -14.76 5.04 9.85
C ALA A 234 -14.31 3.72 9.19
N ILE A 235 -13.59 3.81 8.08
CA ILE A 235 -13.14 2.64 7.29
C ILE A 235 -12.39 1.64 8.18
N SER A 236 -11.56 2.11 9.11
CA SER A 236 -10.86 1.26 10.08
C SER A 236 -11.82 0.41 10.93
N VAL A 237 -12.96 0.96 11.33
CA VAL A 237 -14.02 0.24 12.08
C VAL A 237 -14.71 -0.78 11.17
N MET A 238 -15.02 -0.41 9.93
CA MET A 238 -15.62 -1.34 8.97
C MET A 238 -14.71 -2.54 8.72
N MET A 239 -13.42 -2.31 8.50
CA MET A 239 -12.48 -3.40 8.24
C MET A 239 -12.15 -4.21 9.48
N ALA A 240 -12.14 -3.60 10.67
CA ALA A 240 -12.05 -4.35 11.93
C ALA A 240 -13.22 -5.34 12.10
N ASN A 241 -14.40 -4.98 11.59
CA ASN A 241 -15.59 -5.84 11.52
C ASN A 241 -15.60 -6.77 10.29
N LYS A 242 -14.47 -6.91 9.58
CA LYS A 242 -14.29 -7.80 8.41
C LYS A 242 -15.27 -7.50 7.26
N ILE A 243 -15.67 -6.24 7.12
CA ILE A 243 -16.46 -5.79 5.96
C ILE A 243 -15.63 -5.98 4.69
N THR A 244 -16.19 -6.70 3.73
CA THR A 244 -15.58 -6.92 2.41
C THR A 244 -15.67 -5.66 1.54
N PRO A 245 -14.81 -5.48 0.51
CA PRO A 245 -14.94 -4.43 -0.48
C PRO A 245 -16.35 -4.29 -1.08
N GLU A 246 -17.00 -5.41 -1.42
CA GLU A 246 -18.37 -5.44 -1.96
C GLU A 246 -19.37 -4.79 -1.00
N GLU A 247 -19.35 -5.22 0.25
CA GLU A 247 -20.20 -4.69 1.32
C GLU A 247 -19.89 -3.23 1.66
N MET A 248 -18.64 -2.78 1.51
CA MET A 248 -18.30 -1.36 1.60
C MET A 248 -19.03 -0.55 0.52
N ILE A 249 -19.04 -1.04 -0.73
CA ILE A 249 -19.78 -0.39 -1.83
C ILE A 249 -21.28 -0.39 -1.55
N TYR A 250 -21.84 -1.51 -1.08
CA TYR A 250 -23.28 -1.58 -0.76
C TYR A 250 -23.68 -0.62 0.36
N ARG A 251 -22.81 -0.36 1.33
CA ARG A 251 -23.06 0.64 2.37
C ARG A 251 -23.02 2.08 1.84
N ILE A 252 -22.23 2.34 0.81
CA ILE A 252 -22.17 3.65 0.17
C ILE A 252 -23.39 3.86 -0.74
N CYS A 253 -23.70 2.89 -1.60
CA CYS A 253 -24.62 3.08 -2.72
C CYS A 253 -25.97 2.38 -2.59
N GLY A 254 -26.13 1.43 -1.67
CA GLY A 254 -27.26 0.51 -1.64
C GLY A 254 -27.06 -0.68 -2.59
N ARG A 255 -27.48 -1.88 -2.17
CA ARG A 255 -27.29 -3.12 -2.95
C ARG A 255 -28.14 -3.12 -4.22
N GLU A 256 -29.34 -2.57 -4.14
CA GLU A 256 -30.31 -2.41 -5.21
C GLU A 256 -29.86 -1.44 -6.32
N HIS A 257 -28.93 -0.54 -6.01
CA HIS A 257 -28.42 0.45 -6.96
C HIS A 257 -27.04 0.08 -7.50
N THR A 258 -26.44 -1.04 -7.10
CA THR A 258 -25.04 -1.38 -7.38
C THR A 258 -24.92 -2.56 -8.33
N GLN A 259 -24.08 -2.40 -9.35
CA GLN A 259 -23.65 -3.47 -10.25
C GLN A 259 -22.14 -3.67 -10.13
N ILE A 260 -21.70 -4.82 -9.61
CA ILE A 260 -20.29 -5.22 -9.62
C ILE A 260 -19.89 -5.58 -11.05
N LEU A 261 -18.78 -5.02 -11.51
CA LEU A 261 -18.24 -5.24 -12.85
C LEU A 261 -17.07 -6.22 -12.86
N ASP A 262 -16.15 -6.07 -11.90
CA ASP A 262 -14.85 -6.73 -11.96
C ASP A 262 -14.24 -6.87 -10.56
N LYS A 263 -13.38 -7.88 -10.41
CA LYS A 263 -12.59 -8.15 -9.22
C LYS A 263 -11.13 -8.29 -9.63
N VAL A 264 -10.30 -7.39 -9.12
CA VAL A 264 -8.87 -7.35 -9.45
C VAL A 264 -8.06 -7.71 -8.22
N GLU A 265 -7.26 -8.76 -8.32
CA GLU A 265 -6.28 -9.08 -7.30
C GLU A 265 -5.20 -8.00 -7.26
N ILE A 266 -4.83 -7.57 -6.06
CA ILE A 266 -3.74 -6.62 -5.87
C ILE A 266 -2.65 -7.22 -4.99
N GLY A 267 -1.42 -6.72 -5.14
CA GLY A 267 -0.32 -7.19 -4.31
C GLY A 267 0.95 -6.38 -4.48
N TYR A 268 1.85 -6.51 -3.51
CA TYR A 268 3.15 -5.86 -3.55
C TYR A 268 4.09 -6.67 -4.43
N ARG A 269 4.31 -6.24 -5.67
CA ARG A 269 5.05 -7.00 -6.69
C ARG A 269 6.07 -6.11 -7.38
N CYS A 270 7.34 -6.41 -7.15
CA CYS A 270 8.46 -5.71 -7.77
C CYS A 270 8.97 -6.50 -8.99
N ASP A 271 9.17 -5.79 -10.09
CA ASP A 271 9.67 -6.28 -11.38
C ASP A 271 11.20 -6.10 -11.52
N CYS A 272 11.92 -5.95 -10.41
CA CYS A 272 13.38 -5.83 -10.43
C CYS A 272 14.04 -7.18 -10.74
N SER A 273 15.18 -7.13 -11.43
CA SER A 273 15.96 -8.32 -11.76
C SER A 273 17.43 -7.95 -11.86
N LYS A 274 18.32 -8.96 -11.76
CA LYS A 274 19.77 -8.75 -11.89
C LYS A 274 20.11 -8.14 -13.24
N GLU A 275 19.42 -8.56 -14.30
CA GLU A 275 19.61 -8.06 -15.67
C GLU A 275 19.23 -6.57 -15.78
N ARG A 276 18.19 -6.12 -15.07
CA ARG A 276 17.85 -4.69 -15.04
C ARG A 276 18.91 -3.86 -14.35
N PHE A 277 19.45 -4.35 -13.24
CA PHE A 277 20.58 -3.68 -12.56
C PHE A 277 21.85 -3.71 -13.40
N ALA A 278 22.13 -4.80 -14.12
CA ALA A 278 23.26 -4.88 -15.05
C ALA A 278 23.18 -3.80 -16.14
N LYS A 279 21.98 -3.58 -16.71
CA LYS A 279 21.75 -2.50 -17.69
C LYS A 279 21.97 -1.10 -17.08
N ALA A 280 21.56 -0.90 -15.84
CA ALA A 280 21.81 0.37 -15.14
C ALA A 280 23.30 0.58 -14.85
N LEU A 281 24.00 -0.46 -14.38
CA LEU A 281 25.45 -0.43 -14.18
C LEU A 281 26.20 -0.13 -15.48
N ALA A 282 25.72 -0.64 -16.62
CA ALA A 282 26.31 -0.35 -17.92
C ALA A 282 26.19 1.12 -18.37
N SER A 283 25.34 1.92 -17.72
CA SER A 283 25.22 3.36 -17.98
C SER A 283 26.14 4.23 -17.11
N ILE A 284 26.83 3.63 -16.15
CA ILE A 284 27.78 4.31 -15.28
C ILE A 284 29.12 4.48 -16.02
N SER A 285 29.95 5.44 -15.59
CA SER A 285 31.26 5.66 -16.19
C SER A 285 32.15 4.42 -16.07
N SER A 286 33.00 4.23 -17.09
CA SER A 286 34.00 3.14 -17.09
C SER A 286 35.04 3.28 -15.99
N VAL A 287 35.22 4.49 -15.44
CA VAL A 287 36.10 4.76 -14.29
C VAL A 287 35.50 4.15 -13.02
N ASP A 288 34.22 4.43 -12.74
CA ASP A 288 33.57 3.92 -11.53
C ASP A 288 33.47 2.38 -11.55
N LEU A 289 33.20 1.80 -12.74
CA LEU A 289 33.18 0.34 -12.89
C LEU A 289 34.54 -0.30 -12.61
N LYS A 290 35.66 0.36 -12.96
CA LYS A 290 37.00 -0.13 -12.63
C LYS A 290 37.28 -0.05 -11.13
N LEU A 291 36.90 1.05 -10.48
CA LEU A 291 37.02 1.18 -9.03
C LEU A 291 36.27 0.06 -8.29
N MET A 292 35.04 -0.25 -8.71
CA MET A 292 34.27 -1.38 -8.15
C MET A 292 34.96 -2.75 -8.34
N ILE A 293 35.73 -2.92 -9.41
CA ILE A 293 36.44 -4.18 -9.70
C ILE A 293 37.74 -4.26 -8.90
N GLU A 294 38.51 -3.17 -8.84
CA GLU A 294 39.88 -3.15 -8.33
C GLU A 294 39.95 -2.88 -6.83
N GLU A 295 39.02 -2.07 -6.28
CA GLU A 295 38.99 -1.70 -4.86
C GLU A 295 37.93 -2.50 -4.09
N ASP A 296 36.70 -2.59 -4.62
CA ASP A 296 35.58 -3.23 -3.92
C ASP A 296 35.46 -4.74 -4.19
N HIS A 297 36.22 -5.27 -5.15
CA HIS A 297 36.20 -6.68 -5.59
C HIS A 297 34.79 -7.20 -5.94
N GLY A 298 33.93 -6.32 -6.45
CA GLY A 298 32.53 -6.60 -6.75
C GLY A 298 31.63 -5.41 -6.48
N ALA A 299 30.32 -5.59 -6.71
CA ALA A 299 29.34 -4.57 -6.40
C ALA A 299 28.04 -5.20 -5.86
N GLU A 300 27.37 -4.49 -4.96
CA GLU A 300 26.03 -4.85 -4.51
C GLU A 300 25.02 -3.79 -4.93
N ALA A 301 24.03 -4.18 -5.73
CA ALA A 301 22.90 -3.32 -6.06
C ALA A 301 21.69 -3.69 -5.19
N VAL A 302 21.16 -2.71 -4.47
CA VAL A 302 19.97 -2.89 -3.63
C VAL A 302 18.78 -2.20 -4.29
N CYS A 303 17.70 -2.95 -4.51
CA CYS A 303 16.47 -2.35 -5.04
C CYS A 303 15.81 -1.45 -4.01
N HIS A 304 15.65 -0.15 -4.32
CA HIS A 304 14.95 0.77 -3.43
C HIS A 304 13.50 0.37 -3.15
N PHE A 305 12.82 -0.28 -4.10
CA PHE A 305 11.43 -0.71 -3.95
C PHE A 305 11.31 -1.95 -3.06
N CYS A 306 11.93 -3.08 -3.41
CA CYS A 306 11.73 -4.34 -2.66
C CYS A 306 12.87 -4.74 -1.73
N LYS A 307 13.93 -3.93 -1.61
CA LYS A 307 15.15 -4.19 -0.80
C LYS A 307 15.92 -5.46 -1.16
N LYS A 308 15.56 -6.14 -2.26
CA LYS A 308 16.30 -7.28 -2.78
C LYS A 308 17.70 -6.84 -3.20
N ARG A 309 18.70 -7.62 -2.79
CA ARG A 309 20.12 -7.40 -3.07
C ARG A 309 20.54 -8.25 -4.26
N TYR A 310 21.33 -7.64 -5.14
CA TYR A 310 21.90 -8.28 -6.32
C TYR A 310 23.42 -8.07 -6.29
N THR A 311 24.16 -9.16 -6.12
CA THR A 311 25.62 -9.15 -6.08
C THR A 311 26.18 -9.34 -7.48
N PHE A 312 27.14 -8.50 -7.85
CA PHE A 312 27.90 -8.57 -9.09
C PHE A 312 29.34 -8.92 -8.77
N THR A 313 29.81 -10.04 -9.32
CA THR A 313 31.21 -10.47 -9.17
C THR A 313 32.13 -9.64 -10.07
N GLU A 314 33.44 -9.63 -9.79
CA GLU A 314 34.42 -9.00 -10.68
C GLU A 314 34.32 -9.51 -12.13
N ILE A 315 34.05 -10.81 -12.33
CA ILE A 315 33.92 -11.41 -13.66
C ILE A 315 32.74 -10.78 -14.41
N GLU A 316 31.61 -10.59 -13.73
CA GLU A 316 30.42 -9.97 -14.30
C GLU A 316 30.65 -8.48 -14.61
N LEU A 317 31.33 -7.76 -13.72
CA LEU A 317 31.67 -6.34 -13.92
C LEU A 317 32.67 -6.15 -15.06
N ARG A 318 33.70 -7.00 -15.17
CA ARG A 318 34.66 -7.01 -16.30
C ARG A 318 33.96 -7.28 -17.62
N LYS A 319 32.98 -8.19 -17.64
CA LYS A 319 32.17 -8.46 -18.83
C LYS A 319 31.38 -7.22 -19.25
N LEU A 320 30.72 -6.53 -18.31
CA LEU A 320 30.00 -5.28 -18.58
C LEU A 320 30.94 -4.19 -19.12
N LEU A 321 32.12 -4.02 -18.51
CA LEU A 321 33.12 -3.04 -18.95
C LEU A 321 33.57 -3.29 -20.40
N ASN A 322 33.81 -4.55 -20.77
CA ASN A 322 34.21 -4.92 -22.12
C ASN A 322 33.08 -4.68 -23.14
N ASP A 323 31.82 -4.87 -22.76
CA ASP A 323 30.68 -4.65 -23.64
C ASP A 323 30.41 -3.14 -23.89
N ILE A 324 30.80 -2.25 -22.95
CA ILE A 324 30.72 -0.79 -23.10
C ILE A 324 31.84 -0.24 -24.01
N GLN A 325 33.00 -0.90 -24.03
CA GLN A 325 34.17 -0.45 -24.81
C GLN A 325 34.15 -0.90 -26.29
N LYS A 326 33.14 -1.66 -26.70
CA LYS A 326 32.88 -2.01 -28.10
C LYS A 326 32.03 -0.96 -28.79
#